data_AF-A0A7S0WG68-F1
#
_entry.id   AF-A0A7S0WG68-F1
#
_cell.length_a   1.000
_cell.length_b   1.000
_cell.length_c   1.000
_cell.angle_alpha   90.00
_cell.angle_beta   90.00
_cell.angle_gamma   90.00
#
_symmetry.space_group_name_H-M   'P 1'
#
loop_
_entity.id
_entity.type
_entity.pdbx_description
1 polymer ?
#
loop_
_entity_poly.entity_id
_entity_poly.type
_entity_poly.pdbx_seq_one_letter_code
_entity_poly.pdbx_strand_id
1 'polypeptide(L)'
;TMVARAGEVVAQLQAQDKSVRLSALKQVKNEIIGNKFKKQAFLSAGALPMVLSMLRTVSEPDVLVQSIVTLGSFGYGTGAEAAVLVQSEGVTALVSALSSGNEQVVEACVRAL
;
A
#
# COMPACT_ATOMS: atom_id res chain seq x y z
N THR A 1 -16.76 -12.44 -7.04
CA THR A 1 -16.49 -12.64 -5.59
C THR A 1 -15.76 -11.41 -5.04
N MET A 2 -15.66 -11.24 -3.72
CA MET A 2 -14.95 -10.09 -3.13
C MET A 2 -13.48 -9.99 -3.59
N VAL A 3 -12.82 -11.14 -3.82
CA VAL A 3 -11.45 -11.20 -4.37
C VAL A 3 -11.41 -10.73 -5.82
N ALA A 4 -12.39 -11.07 -6.67
CA ALA A 4 -12.44 -10.59 -8.05
C ALA A 4 -12.52 -9.05 -8.12
N ARG A 5 -13.39 -8.45 -7.30
CA ARG A 5 -13.50 -6.98 -7.19
C ARG A 5 -12.21 -6.34 -6.68
N ALA A 6 -11.56 -6.96 -5.70
CA ALA A 6 -10.25 -6.51 -5.23
C ALA A 6 -9.20 -6.58 -6.36
N GLY A 7 -9.23 -7.64 -7.17
CA GLY A 7 -8.36 -7.81 -8.34
C GLY A 7 -8.52 -6.72 -9.39
N GLU A 8 -9.75 -6.28 -9.67
CA GLU A 8 -10.01 -5.15 -10.58
C GLU A 8 -9.34 -3.85 -10.10
N VAL A 9 -9.42 -3.56 -8.79
CA VAL A 9 -8.76 -2.39 -8.20
C VAL A 9 -7.23 -2.56 -8.21
N VAL A 10 -6.72 -3.76 -7.94
CA VAL A 10 -5.27 -4.04 -7.99
C VAL A 10 -4.72 -3.85 -9.41
N ALA A 11 -5.46 -4.24 -10.44
CA ALA A 11 -5.05 -4.01 -11.83
C ALA A 11 -4.90 -2.51 -12.16
N GLN A 12 -5.72 -1.65 -11.56
CA GLN A 12 -5.63 -0.20 -11.74
C GLN A 12 -4.37 0.42 -11.12
N LEU A 13 -3.71 -0.25 -10.16
CA LEU A 13 -2.43 0.20 -9.61
C LEU A 13 -1.30 0.20 -10.66
N GLN A 14 -1.46 -0.57 -11.74
CA GLN A 14 -0.51 -0.65 -12.86
C GLN A 14 -0.83 0.32 -14.01
N ALA A 15 -1.87 1.14 -13.87
CA ALA A 15 -2.24 2.10 -14.91
C ALA A 15 -1.09 3.09 -15.19
N GLN A 16 -0.93 3.48 -16.45
CA GLN A 16 0.03 4.53 -16.82
C GLN A 16 -0.41 5.89 -16.26
N ASP A 17 -1.72 6.11 -16.13
CA ASP A 17 -2.27 7.33 -15.58
C ASP A 17 -2.08 7.42 -14.06
N LYS A 18 -1.33 8.43 -13.61
CA LYS A 18 -1.08 8.75 -12.21
C LYS A 18 -2.39 8.89 -11.40
N SER A 19 -3.41 9.53 -11.96
CA SER A 19 -4.69 9.79 -11.31
C SER A 19 -5.45 8.50 -11.02
N VAL A 20 -5.38 7.56 -11.96
CA VAL A 20 -5.98 6.22 -11.80
C VAL A 20 -5.27 5.46 -10.68
N ARG A 21 -3.93 5.45 -10.66
CA ARG A 21 -3.16 4.81 -9.58
C ARG A 21 -3.46 5.41 -8.21
N LEU A 22 -3.54 6.74 -8.11
CA LEU A 22 -3.88 7.43 -6.87
C LEU A 22 -5.29 7.09 -6.39
N SER A 23 -6.26 7.02 -7.30
CA SER A 23 -7.63 6.62 -6.99
C SER A 23 -7.66 5.19 -6.45
N ALA A 24 -6.97 4.27 -7.13
CA ALA A 24 -6.87 2.87 -6.72
C ALA A 24 -6.22 2.71 -5.34
N LEU A 25 -5.08 3.37 -5.07
CA LEU A 25 -4.44 3.36 -3.75
C LEU A 25 -5.38 3.84 -2.63
N LYS A 26 -6.05 4.97 -2.86
CA LYS A 26 -7.03 5.51 -1.90
C LYS A 26 -8.18 4.53 -1.67
N GLN A 27 -8.67 3.89 -2.73
CA GLN A 27 -9.72 2.89 -2.64
C GLN A 27 -9.27 1.68 -1.83
N VAL A 28 -8.10 1.09 -2.12
CA VAL A 28 -7.53 -0.03 -1.35
C VAL A 28 -7.50 0.33 0.13
N LYS A 29 -6.85 1.45 0.48
CA LYS A 29 -6.73 1.94 1.86
C LYS A 29 -8.10 2.07 2.54
N ASN A 30 -9.05 2.73 1.89
CA ASN A 30 -10.39 2.94 2.44
C ASN A 30 -11.18 1.64 2.63
N GLU A 31 -10.98 0.65 1.74
CA GLU A 31 -11.70 -0.62 1.80
C GLU A 31 -11.15 -1.59 2.84
N ILE A 32 -9.86 -1.53 3.17
CA ILE A 32 -9.23 -2.47 4.12
C ILE A 32 -9.27 -2.01 5.58
N ILE A 33 -9.41 -0.71 5.85
CA ILE A 33 -9.47 -0.18 7.22
C ILE A 33 -10.73 -0.71 7.92
N GLY A 34 -10.54 -1.29 9.11
CA GLY A 34 -11.63 -1.83 9.92
C GLY A 34 -12.36 -3.03 9.33
N ASN A 35 -11.92 -3.56 8.18
CA ASN A 35 -12.59 -4.69 7.51
C ASN A 35 -11.60 -5.82 7.18
N LYS A 36 -11.52 -6.79 8.09
CA LYS A 36 -10.62 -7.96 7.97
C LYS A 36 -10.88 -8.78 6.70
N PHE A 37 -12.14 -8.96 6.34
CA PHE A 37 -12.51 -9.74 5.15
C PHE A 37 -12.00 -9.05 3.88
N LYS A 38 -12.29 -7.76 3.70
CA LYS A 38 -11.79 -6.99 2.55
C LYS A 38 -10.27 -6.93 2.52
N LYS A 39 -9.62 -6.71 3.67
CA LYS A 39 -8.15 -6.77 3.78
C LYS A 39 -7.62 -8.11 3.26
N GLN A 40 -8.19 -9.23 3.69
CA GLN A 40 -7.78 -10.55 3.20
C GLN A 40 -8.02 -10.72 1.69
N ALA A 41 -9.12 -10.18 1.13
CA ALA A 41 -9.34 -10.22 -0.31
C ALA A 41 -8.29 -9.44 -1.10
N PHE A 42 -7.91 -8.24 -0.64
CA PHE A 42 -6.85 -7.46 -1.28
C PHE A 42 -5.48 -8.13 -1.16
N LEU A 43 -5.16 -8.74 -0.01
CA LEU A 43 -3.95 -9.55 0.14
C LEU A 43 -3.95 -10.73 -0.85
N SER A 44 -5.06 -11.45 -0.94
CA SER A 44 -5.22 -12.60 -1.85
C SER A 44 -5.19 -12.19 -3.33
N ALA A 45 -5.59 -10.95 -3.65
CA ALA A 45 -5.52 -10.38 -4.99
C ALA A 45 -4.13 -9.81 -5.34
N GLY A 46 -3.13 -9.92 -4.45
CA GLY A 46 -1.77 -9.45 -4.72
C GLY A 46 -1.55 -7.95 -4.52
N ALA A 47 -2.41 -7.27 -3.76
CA ALA A 47 -2.27 -5.83 -3.53
C ALA A 47 -0.97 -5.46 -2.81
N LEU A 48 -0.58 -6.23 -1.78
CA LEU A 48 0.62 -5.94 -0.99
C LEU A 48 1.92 -5.93 -1.83
N PRO A 49 2.27 -6.99 -2.57
CA PRO A 49 3.46 -6.96 -3.43
C PRO A 49 3.38 -5.88 -4.52
N MET A 50 2.18 -5.57 -5.03
CA MET A 50 2.01 -4.49 -6.00
C MET A 50 2.37 -3.12 -5.41
N VAL A 51 1.83 -2.79 -4.24
CA VAL A 51 2.09 -1.51 -3.56
C VAL A 51 3.56 -1.41 -3.13
N LEU A 52 4.18 -2.51 -2.70
CA LEU A 52 5.62 -2.55 -2.43
C LEU A 52 6.47 -2.30 -3.69
N SER A 53 6.07 -2.86 -4.83
CA SER A 53 6.73 -2.57 -6.11
C SER A 53 6.61 -1.08 -6.43
N MET A 54 5.43 -0.48 -6.27
CA MET A 54 5.23 0.95 -6.53
C MET A 54 6.15 1.83 -5.67
N LEU A 55 6.26 1.54 -4.37
CA LEU A 55 7.17 2.26 -3.47
C LEU A 55 8.63 2.22 -3.94
N ARG A 56 9.04 1.13 -4.61
CA ARG A 56 10.42 0.93 -5.08
C ARG A 56 10.69 1.50 -6.49
N THR A 57 9.67 1.60 -7.34
CA THR A 57 9.86 1.91 -8.77
C THR A 57 9.32 3.26 -9.22
N VAL A 58 8.41 3.86 -8.46
CA VAL A 58 7.74 5.13 -8.80
C VAL A 58 8.53 6.30 -8.22
N SER A 59 8.54 7.46 -8.89
CA SER A 59 9.25 8.66 -8.42
C SER A 59 8.30 9.79 -8.03
N GLU A 60 7.02 9.71 -8.43
CA GLU A 60 6.00 10.70 -8.14
C GLU A 60 5.66 10.74 -6.64
N PRO A 61 5.93 11.86 -5.93
CA PRO A 61 5.79 11.93 -4.47
C PRO A 61 4.38 11.60 -3.96
N ASP A 62 3.34 12.09 -4.63
CA ASP A 62 1.95 11.80 -4.24
C ASP A 62 1.64 10.30 -4.25
N VAL A 63 2.19 9.58 -5.23
CA VAL A 63 1.97 8.14 -5.39
C VAL A 63 2.79 7.39 -4.33
N LEU A 64 4.01 7.83 -4.04
CA LEU A 64 4.83 7.28 -2.96
C LEU A 64 4.13 7.43 -1.60
N VAL A 65 3.68 8.65 -1.27
CA VAL A 65 2.94 8.95 -0.04
C VAL A 65 1.72 8.03 0.09
N GLN A 66 0.89 7.93 -0.95
CA GLN A 66 -0.30 7.07 -0.89
C GLN A 66 0.04 5.57 -0.87
N SER A 67 1.15 5.16 -1.47
CA SER A 67 1.65 3.78 -1.37
C SER A 67 2.03 3.46 0.08
N ILE A 68 2.79 4.33 0.73
CA ILE A 68 3.19 4.22 2.14
C ILE A 68 1.97 4.17 3.07
N VAL A 69 1.02 5.09 2.89
CA VAL A 69 -0.24 5.11 3.67
C VAL A 69 -1.03 3.81 3.49
N THR A 70 -1.03 3.24 2.29
CA THR A 70 -1.69 1.97 2.01
C THR A 70 -0.98 0.80 2.69
N LEU A 71 0.37 0.78 2.69
CA LEU A 71 1.17 -0.23 3.41
C LEU A 71 0.94 -0.17 4.92
N GLY A 72 0.92 1.02 5.53
CA GLY A 72 0.59 1.19 6.94
C GLY A 72 -0.82 0.69 7.27
N SER A 73 -1.78 0.89 6.37
CA SER A 73 -3.15 0.38 6.52
C SER A 73 -3.24 -1.14 6.43
N PHE A 74 -2.37 -1.78 5.65
CA PHE A 74 -2.22 -3.24 5.69
C PHE A 74 -1.69 -3.70 7.06
N GLY A 75 -0.64 -3.07 7.59
CA GLY A 75 -0.05 -3.43 8.89
C GLY A 75 -0.92 -3.14 10.12
N TYR A 76 -1.88 -2.22 10.03
CA TYR A 76 -2.76 -1.85 11.14
C TYR A 76 -3.72 -2.98 11.55
N GLY A 77 -3.69 -3.45 12.80
CA GLY A 77 -4.59 -4.50 13.28
C GLY A 77 -4.08 -5.31 14.48
N THR A 78 -4.38 -6.60 14.49
CA THR A 78 -4.18 -7.54 15.61
C THR A 78 -2.77 -8.14 15.69
N GLY A 79 -1.80 -7.56 14.97
CA GLY A 79 -0.41 -8.02 14.90
C GLY A 79 -0.14 -9.07 13.81
N ALA A 80 -1.10 -9.96 13.51
CA ALA A 80 -0.98 -10.90 12.39
C ALA A 80 -0.83 -10.17 11.04
N GLU A 81 -1.53 -9.04 10.87
CA GLU A 81 -1.43 -8.21 9.68
C GLU A 81 -0.04 -7.54 9.56
N ALA A 82 0.53 -7.08 10.67
CA ALA A 82 1.89 -6.54 10.71
C ALA A 82 2.93 -7.62 10.37
N ALA A 83 2.73 -8.87 10.83
CA ALA A 83 3.63 -9.98 10.51
C ALA A 83 3.69 -10.26 9.00
N VAL A 84 2.57 -10.14 8.27
CA VAL A 84 2.57 -10.26 6.81
C VAL A 84 3.42 -9.16 6.16
N LEU A 85 3.33 -7.93 6.66
CA LEU A 85 4.14 -6.82 6.17
C LEU A 85 5.64 -7.03 6.43
N VAL A 86 6.01 -7.54 7.61
CA VAL A 86 7.39 -7.90 7.97
C VAL A 86 7.92 -9.01 7.05
N GLN A 87 7.16 -10.08 6.85
CA GLN A 87 7.54 -11.21 5.98
C GLN A 87 7.69 -10.81 4.51
N SER A 88 7.02 -9.73 4.09
CA SER A 88 7.07 -9.21 2.73
C SER A 88 8.15 -8.12 2.53
N GLU A 89 9.08 -7.96 3.48
CA GLU A 89 10.09 -6.89 3.49
C GLU A 89 9.50 -5.46 3.50
N GLY A 90 8.24 -5.31 3.91
CA GLY A 90 7.54 -4.02 3.88
C GLY A 90 8.13 -3.03 4.87
N VAL A 91 8.55 -3.49 6.05
CA VAL A 91 9.23 -2.64 7.04
C VAL A 91 10.56 -2.14 6.48
N THR A 92 11.36 -3.01 5.85
CA THR A 92 12.62 -2.61 5.20
C THR A 92 12.38 -1.55 4.12
N ALA A 93 11.35 -1.74 3.28
CA ALA A 93 11.01 -0.76 2.25
C ALA A 93 10.59 0.61 2.82
N LEU A 94 9.81 0.62 3.90
CA LEU A 94 9.42 1.85 4.61
C LEU A 94 10.61 2.55 5.25
N VAL A 95 11.52 1.80 5.87
CA VAL A 95 12.76 2.35 6.45
C VAL A 95 13.65 2.94 5.36
N SER A 96 13.80 2.29 4.21
CA SER A 96 14.55 2.86 3.09
C SER A 96 13.93 4.16 2.56
N ALA A 97 12.61 4.27 2.57
CA ALA A 97 11.91 5.47 2.11
C ALA A 97 12.08 6.69 3.06
N LEU A 98 12.51 6.49 4.31
CA LEU A 98 12.88 7.59 5.22
C LEU A 98 14.09 8.39 4.72
N SER A 99 14.90 7.84 3.82
CA SER A 99 16.02 8.56 3.19
C SER A 99 15.60 9.42 2.01
N SER A 100 14.30 9.57 1.74
CA SER A 100 13.78 10.44 0.68
C SER A 100 14.11 11.91 0.94
N GLY A 101 14.45 12.65 -0.12
CA GLY A 101 14.59 14.10 -0.07
C GLY A 101 13.26 14.87 -0.04
N ASN A 102 12.12 14.16 -0.09
CA ASN A 102 10.79 14.75 -0.02
C ASN A 102 10.19 14.59 1.38
N GLU A 103 9.94 15.71 2.06
CA GLU A 103 9.44 15.75 3.44
C GLU A 103 8.10 15.02 3.62
N GLN A 104 7.19 15.12 2.66
CA GLN A 104 5.88 14.46 2.75
C GLN A 104 6.00 12.93 2.68
N VAL A 105 6.96 12.42 1.91
CA VAL A 105 7.28 10.98 1.85
C VAL A 105 7.85 10.51 3.19
N VAL A 106 8.78 11.27 3.76
CA VAL A 106 9.38 10.97 5.07
C VAL A 106 8.33 10.99 6.17
N GLU A 107 7.47 12.02 6.21
CA GLU A 107 6.38 12.12 7.17
C GLU A 107 5.42 10.93 7.07
N ALA A 108 5.05 10.53 5.84
CA ALA A 108 4.19 9.38 5.63
C ALA A 108 4.84 8.08 6.15
N CYS A 109 6.16 7.91 5.96
CA CYS A 109 6.89 6.74 6.46
C CYS A 109 6.91 6.68 7.98
N VAL A 110 7.20 7.81 8.64
CA VAL A 110 7.21 7.89 10.12
C VAL A 110 5.84 7.57 10.70
N ARG A 111 4.74 7.97 10.04
CA ARG A 111 3.38 7.63 10.48
C ARG A 111 3.00 6.17 10.25
N ALA A 112 3.61 5.51 9.27
CA ALA A 112 3.31 4.13 8.90
C ALA A 112 4.08 3.09 9.72
N LEU A 113 5.27 3.46 10.21
CA LEU A 113 6.11 2.68 11.12
C LEU A 113 5.63 2.84 12.58
#